data_AF-A0AAE0UQS5-F1
#
_entry.id   AF-A0AAE0UQS5-F1
#
_cell.length_a   1.000
_cell.length_b   1.000
_cell.length_c   1.000
_cell.angle_alpha   90.00
_cell.angle_beta   90.00
_cell.angle_gamma   90.00
#
_symmetry.space_group_name_H-M   'P 1'
#
loop_
_entity.id
_entity.type
_entity.pdbx_description
1 polymer ?
#
loop_
_entity_poly.entity_id
_entity_poly.type
_entity_poly.pdbx_seq_one_letter_code
_entity_poly.pdbx_strand_id
1 'polypeptide(L)'
;MEKGRASGIDGLPAEFYKAFWAVRGQDVLDVLRDSIRRGELPLSCRRAVLTPLPKKGRPDTPGELTPLHWLLEEPLVYDGRLDISGVTVPALSRTLISSGIVTLRELVNVVGSDLSRAEDLAALMGLRSLRVVNQLLHRWRSALTSEECVQLMGYQRTETGPAEGEPFPRLNIAPDLDGCAGPLLECRSEGEMDF
;
A
#
# COMPACT_ATOMS: atom_id res chain seq x y z
N MET A 1 14.91 22.11 6.34
CA MET A 1 13.50 22.34 6.76
C MET A 1 13.45 23.56 7.69
N GLU A 2 12.44 24.41 7.59
CA GLU A 2 12.21 25.49 8.59
C GLU A 2 11.96 24.88 9.98
N LYS A 3 12.56 25.47 11.03
CA LYS A 3 12.39 25.04 12.42
C LYS A 3 10.92 25.18 12.83
N GLY A 4 10.36 24.18 13.51
CA GLY A 4 9.00 24.20 14.05
C GLY A 4 7.91 23.57 13.17
N ARG A 5 8.23 23.03 11.99
CA ARG A 5 7.27 22.24 11.20
C ARG A 5 7.29 20.76 11.63
N ALA A 6 6.11 20.19 11.83
CA ALA A 6 5.93 18.76 12.03
C ALA A 6 5.52 18.09 10.71
N SER A 7 6.36 17.18 10.21
CA SER A 7 6.04 16.38 9.02
C SER A 7 5.53 14.98 9.37
N GLY A 8 5.62 14.57 10.64
CA GLY A 8 5.13 13.28 11.12
C GLY A 8 3.61 13.24 11.25
N ILE A 9 3.03 12.04 11.18
CA ILE A 9 1.59 11.80 11.38
C ILE A 9 1.10 12.19 12.78
N ASP A 10 2.02 12.25 13.75
CA ASP A 10 1.80 12.66 15.13
C ASP A 10 1.64 14.18 15.31
N GLY A 11 1.98 14.99 14.30
CA GLY A 11 1.96 16.44 14.40
C GLY A 11 3.00 17.03 15.36
N LEU A 12 3.99 16.23 15.80
CA LEU A 12 5.03 16.65 16.74
C LEU A 12 6.30 17.11 15.98
N PRO A 13 6.90 18.26 16.35
CA PRO A 13 8.12 18.73 15.71
C PRO A 13 9.33 17.91 16.19
N ALA A 14 10.39 17.86 15.37
CA ALA A 14 11.64 17.18 15.73
C ALA A 14 12.23 17.64 17.08
N GLU A 15 11.95 18.88 17.47
CA GLU A 15 12.46 19.49 18.70
C GLU A 15 11.79 18.91 19.95
N PHE A 16 10.54 18.48 19.83
CA PHE A 16 9.87 17.71 20.89
C PHE A 16 10.64 16.41 21.15
N TYR A 17 10.94 15.66 20.08
CA TYR A 17 11.65 14.39 20.18
C TYR A 17 13.05 14.54 20.78
N LYS A 18 13.77 15.60 20.41
CA LYS A 18 15.08 15.91 21.00
C LYS A 18 14.99 16.23 22.49
N ALA A 19 14.00 17.03 22.91
CA ALA A 19 13.82 17.40 24.31
C ALA A 19 13.44 16.22 25.20
N PHE A 20 12.65 15.28 24.68
CA PHE A 20 12.16 14.11 25.44
C PHE A 20 12.90 12.80 25.10
N TRP A 21 14.07 12.89 24.44
CA TRP A 21 14.84 11.71 24.04
C TRP A 21 15.24 10.83 25.23
N ALA A 22 15.53 11.44 26.39
CA ALA A 22 15.86 10.69 27.61
C ALA A 22 14.72 9.79 28.12
N VAL A 23 13.46 10.12 27.77
CA VAL A 23 12.28 9.34 28.16
C VAL A 23 11.87 8.36 27.06
N ARG A 24 11.95 8.77 25.79
CA ARG A 24 11.40 8.01 24.64
C ARG A 24 12.45 7.25 23.84
N GLY A 25 13.73 7.60 23.98
CA GLY A 25 14.81 7.03 23.17
C GLY A 25 14.97 5.54 23.38
N GLN A 26 14.76 5.05 24.60
CA GLN A 26 14.82 3.62 24.90
C GLN A 26 13.69 2.84 24.21
N ASP A 27 12.45 3.33 24.28
CA ASP A 27 11.30 2.73 23.59
C ASP A 27 11.55 2.63 22.07
N VAL A 28 12.05 3.71 21.47
CA VAL A 28 12.37 3.75 20.03
C VAL A 28 13.48 2.76 19.69
N LEU A 29 14.53 2.70 20.50
CA LEU A 29 15.65 1.79 20.31
C LEU A 29 15.20 0.31 20.42
N ASP A 30 14.33 -0.01 21.38
CA ASP A 30 13.83 -1.37 21.57
C ASP A 30 12.94 -1.81 20.42
N VAL A 31 12.11 -0.91 19.87
CA VAL A 31 11.34 -1.15 18.65
C VAL A 31 12.28 -1.45 17.47
N LEU A 32 13.32 -0.64 17.26
CA LEU A 32 14.28 -0.87 16.18
C LEU A 32 15.04 -2.19 16.33
N ARG A 33 15.48 -2.52 17.55
CA ARG A 33 16.15 -3.79 17.85
C ARG A 33 15.25 -4.99 17.60
N ASP A 34 14.00 -4.94 18.04
CA ASP A 34 13.05 -6.03 17.82
C ASP A 34 12.77 -6.20 16.32
N SER A 35 12.69 -5.10 15.57
CA SER A 35 12.54 -5.14 14.12
C SER A 35 13.73 -5.75 13.41
N ILE A 36 14.96 -5.38 13.77
CA ILE A 36 16.17 -5.99 13.20
C ILE A 36 16.20 -7.49 13.54
N ARG A 37 15.93 -7.85 14.79
CA ARG A 37 15.94 -9.25 15.23
C ARG A 37 14.92 -10.12 14.50
N ARG A 38 13.73 -9.58 14.23
CA ARG A 38 12.65 -10.29 13.54
C ARG A 38 12.70 -10.18 12.02
N GLY A 39 13.50 -9.25 11.49
CA GLY A 39 13.49 -8.90 10.06
C GLY A 39 12.21 -8.18 9.62
N GLU A 40 11.42 -7.62 10.56
CA GLU A 40 10.13 -6.99 10.25
C GLU A 40 9.91 -5.70 11.04
N LEU A 41 9.45 -4.65 10.36
CA LEU A 41 9.01 -3.41 11.01
C LEU A 41 7.70 -3.62 11.81
N PRO A 42 7.41 -2.78 12.82
CA PRO A 42 6.11 -2.80 13.49
C PRO A 42 4.99 -2.56 12.48
N LEU A 43 3.80 -3.11 12.74
CA LEU A 43 2.66 -3.00 11.83
C LEU A 43 2.33 -1.53 11.47
N SER A 44 2.43 -0.62 12.45
CA SER A 44 2.24 0.83 12.26
C SER A 44 3.23 1.46 11.29
N CYS A 45 4.40 0.86 11.10
CA CYS A 45 5.47 1.36 10.24
C CYS A 45 5.52 0.64 8.88
N ARG A 46 4.74 -0.43 8.70
CA ARG A 46 4.62 -1.15 7.43
C ARG A 46 3.62 -0.51 6.46
N ARG A 47 2.93 0.55 6.90
CA ARG A 47 1.89 1.23 6.13
C ARG A 47 2.34 2.65 5.80
N ALA A 48 2.25 3.01 4.53
CA ALA A 48 2.40 4.38 4.07
C ALA A 48 1.23 4.71 3.15
N VAL A 49 0.71 5.93 3.27
CA VAL A 49 -0.29 6.47 2.33
C VAL A 49 0.43 7.45 1.43
N LEU A 50 0.48 7.13 0.13
CA LEU A 50 1.02 8.03 -0.88
C LEU A 50 -0.13 8.84 -1.47
N THR A 51 -0.24 10.10 -1.05
CA THR A 51 -1.18 11.05 -1.68
C THR A 51 -0.40 11.92 -2.66
N PRO A 52 -0.71 11.87 -3.98
CA PRO A 52 -0.16 12.83 -4.93
C PRO A 52 -0.57 14.24 -4.52
N LEU A 53 0.40 15.09 -4.23
CA LEU A 53 0.12 16.50 -3.97
C LEU A 53 0.14 17.26 -5.30
N PRO A 54 -0.93 18.00 -5.65
CA PRO A 54 -0.93 18.82 -6.84
C PRO A 54 0.16 19.90 -6.72
N LYS A 55 1.05 19.98 -7.71
CA LYS A 55 2.05 21.05 -7.76
C LYS A 55 1.34 22.39 -7.97
N LYS A 56 1.59 23.35 -7.08
CA LYS A 56 1.05 24.71 -7.15
C LYS A 56 1.40 25.35 -8.50
N GLY A 57 0.38 25.81 -9.24
CA GLY A 57 0.55 26.60 -10.48
C GLY A 57 0.26 25.87 -11.80
N ARG A 58 -0.19 24.61 -11.78
CA ARG A 58 -0.73 23.96 -12.98
C ARG A 58 -2.26 23.98 -12.94
N PRO A 59 -2.95 24.81 -13.74
CA PRO A 59 -4.37 24.62 -13.98
C PRO A 59 -4.56 23.37 -14.86
N ASP A 60 -5.67 22.67 -14.65
CA ASP A 60 -6.18 21.51 -15.40
C ASP A 60 -5.83 20.12 -14.86
N THR A 61 -6.54 19.69 -13.81
CA THR A 61 -7.70 18.77 -13.92
C THR A 61 -8.39 18.63 -12.55
N PRO A 62 -9.69 18.26 -12.49
CA PRO A 62 -10.45 18.16 -11.25
C PRO A 62 -9.75 17.22 -10.26
N GLY A 63 -9.90 17.49 -8.97
CA GLY A 63 -9.27 16.74 -7.91
C GLY A 63 -9.58 15.24 -7.93
N GLU A 64 -8.76 14.52 -7.16
CA GLU A 64 -9.13 13.27 -6.49
C GLU A 64 -9.22 11.99 -7.32
N LEU A 65 -8.73 11.95 -8.56
CA LEU A 65 -8.56 10.68 -9.26
C LEU A 65 -7.24 10.01 -8.90
N THR A 66 -7.31 8.89 -8.18
CA THR A 66 -6.23 7.90 -8.16
C THR A 66 -5.97 7.52 -9.62
N PRO A 67 -4.73 7.61 -10.12
CA PRO A 67 -4.42 7.15 -11.47
C PRO A 67 -4.91 5.71 -11.63
N LEU A 68 -5.60 5.40 -12.74
CA LEU A 68 -6.20 4.07 -12.96
C LEU A 68 -5.14 2.96 -12.79
N HIS A 69 -3.90 3.23 -13.20
CA HIS A 69 -2.81 2.28 -13.00
C HIS A 69 -2.52 2.01 -11.51
N TRP A 70 -2.55 3.01 -10.62
CA TRP A 70 -2.39 2.80 -9.17
C TRP A 70 -3.55 2.00 -8.61
N LEU A 71 -4.79 2.37 -9.00
CA LEU A 71 -5.99 1.67 -8.56
C LEU A 71 -5.91 0.17 -8.91
N LEU A 72 -5.47 -0.15 -10.12
CA LEU A 72 -5.31 -1.54 -10.58
C LEU A 72 -4.22 -2.30 -9.84
N GLU A 73 -3.12 -1.64 -9.45
CA GLU A 73 -2.05 -2.27 -8.65
C GLU A 73 -2.36 -2.32 -7.15
N GLU A 74 -3.53 -1.84 -6.70
CA GLU A 74 -3.85 -1.85 -5.27
C GLU A 74 -3.90 -3.27 -4.70
N PRO A 75 -3.17 -3.56 -3.61
CA PRO A 75 -3.07 -4.90 -3.07
C PRO A 75 -4.34 -5.31 -2.31
N LEU A 76 -4.74 -6.57 -2.53
CA LEU A 76 -5.84 -7.26 -1.86
C LEU A 76 -5.38 -8.03 -0.61
N VAL A 77 -4.08 -8.04 -0.34
CA VAL A 77 -3.42 -8.78 0.75
C VAL A 77 -2.43 -7.87 1.46
N TYR A 78 -1.89 -8.33 2.59
CA TYR A 78 -0.88 -7.62 3.40
C TYR A 78 -1.33 -6.26 3.94
N ASP A 79 -2.59 -6.17 4.38
CA ASP A 79 -3.19 -4.97 4.99
C ASP A 79 -3.27 -3.76 4.03
N GLY A 80 -3.33 -4.06 2.72
CA GLY A 80 -3.65 -3.09 1.68
C GLY A 80 -5.05 -2.48 1.85
N ARG A 81 -5.33 -1.38 1.13
CA ARG A 81 -6.63 -0.69 1.19
C ARG A 81 -7.81 -1.62 0.89
N LEU A 82 -7.59 -2.61 0.02
CA LEU A 82 -8.59 -3.60 -0.40
C LEU A 82 -8.42 -4.96 0.30
N ASP A 83 -7.54 -5.06 1.30
CA ASP A 83 -7.40 -6.28 2.09
C ASP A 83 -8.58 -6.44 3.06
N ILE A 84 -9.41 -7.46 2.79
CA ILE A 84 -10.58 -7.82 3.60
C ILE A 84 -10.35 -9.07 4.45
N SER A 85 -9.12 -9.61 4.46
CA SER A 85 -8.77 -10.84 5.18
C SER A 85 -8.89 -10.71 6.69
N GLY A 86 -8.82 -9.48 7.22
CA GLY A 86 -8.95 -9.20 8.65
C GLY A 86 -10.33 -9.44 9.26
N VAL A 87 -11.41 -9.59 8.46
CA VAL A 87 -12.77 -9.46 9.01
C VAL A 87 -13.61 -10.73 9.05
N THR A 88 -13.38 -11.79 8.26
CA THR A 88 -14.33 -12.95 8.34
C THR A 88 -13.90 -14.29 7.74
N VAL A 89 -12.82 -14.37 6.96
CA VAL A 89 -12.47 -15.61 6.25
C VAL A 89 -11.03 -15.99 6.57
N PRO A 90 -10.82 -16.84 7.60
CA PRO A 90 -9.51 -17.42 7.87
C PRO A 90 -8.96 -18.07 6.60
N ALA A 91 -7.69 -17.79 6.27
CA ALA A 91 -6.98 -18.25 5.07
C ALA A 91 -7.30 -17.53 3.74
N LEU A 92 -8.14 -16.49 3.71
CA LEU A 92 -8.39 -15.73 2.48
C LEU A 92 -7.12 -15.18 1.83
N SER A 93 -6.21 -14.58 2.61
CA SER A 93 -4.95 -14.06 2.07
C SER A 93 -4.10 -15.17 1.45
N ARG A 94 -4.10 -16.37 2.06
CA ARG A 94 -3.38 -17.53 1.52
C ARG A 94 -4.00 -18.02 0.22
N THR A 95 -5.32 -18.08 0.13
CA THR A 95 -6.00 -18.51 -1.10
C THR A 95 -5.77 -17.52 -2.23
N LEU A 96 -5.89 -16.22 -1.96
CA LEU A 96 -5.58 -15.14 -2.91
C LEU A 96 -4.13 -15.22 -3.43
N ILE A 97 -3.16 -15.41 -2.52
CA ILE A 97 -1.76 -15.60 -2.89
C ILE A 97 -1.58 -16.85 -3.74
N SER A 98 -2.18 -17.98 -3.35
CA SER A 98 -2.05 -19.24 -4.10
C SER A 98 -2.72 -19.22 -5.47
N SER A 99 -3.77 -18.39 -5.64
CA SER A 99 -4.45 -18.19 -6.92
C SER A 99 -3.85 -17.06 -7.75
N GLY A 100 -2.85 -16.34 -7.23
CA GLY A 100 -2.22 -15.20 -7.91
C GLY A 100 -3.10 -13.95 -8.00
N ILE A 101 -4.17 -13.84 -7.20
CA ILE A 101 -5.09 -12.69 -7.21
C ILE A 101 -4.69 -11.74 -6.07
N VAL A 102 -3.58 -11.03 -6.24
CA VAL A 102 -2.99 -10.21 -5.18
C VAL A 102 -3.23 -8.71 -5.36
N THR A 103 -3.61 -8.27 -6.56
CA THR A 103 -4.00 -6.89 -6.90
C THR A 103 -5.43 -6.80 -7.41
N LEU A 104 -5.98 -5.58 -7.43
CA LEU A 104 -7.28 -5.31 -8.03
C LEU A 104 -7.33 -5.68 -9.52
N ARG A 105 -6.22 -5.54 -10.26
CA ARG A 105 -6.11 -5.90 -11.67
C ARG A 105 -6.42 -7.38 -11.89
N GLU A 106 -5.75 -8.26 -11.15
CA GLU A 106 -5.99 -9.70 -11.30
C GLU A 106 -7.42 -10.06 -10.93
N LEU A 107 -7.98 -9.44 -9.89
CA LEU A 107 -9.36 -9.65 -9.51
C LEU A 107 -10.31 -9.24 -10.63
N VAL A 108 -10.19 -8.02 -11.17
CA VAL A 108 -11.03 -7.51 -12.26
C VAL A 108 -10.92 -8.37 -13.52
N ASN A 109 -9.72 -8.89 -13.82
CA ASN A 109 -9.51 -9.80 -14.95
C ASN A 109 -10.30 -11.11 -14.80
N VAL A 110 -10.50 -11.58 -13.56
CA VAL A 110 -11.27 -12.81 -13.28
C VAL A 110 -12.77 -12.50 -13.23
N VAL A 111 -13.18 -11.46 -12.49
CA VAL A 111 -14.59 -11.27 -12.11
C VAL A 111 -15.36 -10.21 -12.89
N GLY A 112 -14.70 -9.48 -13.78
CA GLY A 112 -15.29 -8.32 -14.46
C GLY A 112 -15.06 -7.02 -13.70
N SER A 113 -15.15 -5.87 -14.40
CA SER A 113 -15.01 -4.54 -13.80
C SER A 113 -16.16 -4.18 -12.86
N ASP A 114 -17.29 -4.84 -13.03
CA ASP A 114 -18.43 -4.75 -12.14
C ASP A 114 -18.32 -5.68 -10.93
N LEU A 115 -17.27 -6.51 -10.85
CA LEU A 115 -17.02 -7.51 -9.81
C LEU A 115 -18.19 -8.50 -9.63
N SER A 116 -18.88 -8.91 -10.70
CA SER A 116 -20.11 -9.71 -10.63
C SER A 116 -19.95 -11.22 -10.87
N ARG A 117 -18.88 -11.65 -11.54
CA ARG A 117 -18.72 -13.04 -11.98
C ARG A 117 -18.19 -13.93 -10.85
N ALA A 118 -19.06 -14.20 -9.88
CA ALA A 118 -18.74 -14.99 -8.69
C ALA A 118 -18.34 -16.45 -9.01
N GLU A 119 -18.85 -17.02 -10.09
CA GLU A 119 -18.54 -18.41 -10.47
C GLU A 119 -17.08 -18.59 -10.87
N ASP A 120 -16.51 -17.64 -11.62
CA ASP A 120 -15.11 -17.69 -12.06
C ASP A 120 -14.16 -17.58 -10.88
N LEU A 121 -14.46 -16.68 -9.93
CA LEU A 121 -13.69 -16.55 -8.69
C LEU A 121 -13.81 -17.79 -7.81
N ALA A 122 -15.01 -18.36 -7.70
CA ALA A 122 -15.26 -19.58 -6.94
C ALA A 122 -14.44 -20.76 -7.48
N ALA A 123 -14.43 -20.93 -8.80
CA ALA A 123 -13.66 -21.96 -9.48
C ALA A 123 -12.15 -21.78 -9.26
N LEU A 124 -11.64 -20.55 -9.43
CA LEU A 124 -10.22 -20.24 -9.31
C LEU A 124 -9.70 -20.36 -7.87
N MET A 125 -10.49 -19.95 -6.88
CA MET A 125 -10.13 -20.03 -5.46
C MET A 125 -10.48 -21.37 -4.79
N GLY A 126 -11.11 -22.30 -5.53
CA GLY A 126 -11.60 -23.58 -4.97
C GLY A 126 -12.71 -23.42 -3.91
N LEU A 127 -13.44 -22.30 -3.93
CA LEU A 127 -14.50 -22.01 -2.97
C LEU A 127 -15.82 -22.62 -3.44
N ARG A 128 -16.38 -23.53 -2.64
CA ARG A 128 -17.66 -24.20 -2.98
C ARG A 128 -18.90 -23.35 -2.73
N SER A 129 -18.79 -22.32 -1.89
CA SER A 129 -19.93 -21.50 -1.49
C SER A 129 -19.99 -20.19 -2.27
N LEU A 130 -20.88 -20.13 -3.27
CA LEU A 130 -21.14 -18.89 -4.01
C LEU A 130 -21.63 -17.76 -3.11
N ARG A 131 -22.29 -18.07 -1.98
CA ARG A 131 -22.68 -17.06 -0.98
C ARG A 131 -21.45 -16.36 -0.40
N VAL A 132 -20.42 -17.12 0.00
CA VAL A 132 -19.18 -16.56 0.56
C VAL A 132 -18.48 -15.71 -0.50
N VAL A 133 -18.38 -16.20 -1.74
CA VAL A 133 -17.76 -15.46 -2.84
C VAL A 133 -18.49 -14.14 -3.11
N ASN A 134 -19.82 -14.16 -3.17
CA ASN A 134 -20.62 -12.94 -3.34
C ASN A 134 -20.44 -11.95 -2.17
N GLN A 135 -20.25 -12.43 -0.94
CA GLN A 135 -19.94 -11.56 0.20
C GLN A 135 -18.56 -10.91 0.07
N LEU A 136 -17.55 -11.64 -0.43
CA LEU A 136 -16.23 -11.07 -0.70
C LEU A 136 -16.31 -10.00 -1.78
N LEU A 137 -16.97 -10.31 -2.90
CA LEU A 137 -17.17 -9.36 -4.00
C LEU A 137 -17.94 -8.12 -3.56
N HIS A 138 -18.98 -8.27 -2.74
CA HIS A 138 -19.70 -7.14 -2.17
C HIS A 138 -18.81 -6.27 -1.29
N ARG A 139 -17.94 -6.86 -0.47
CA ARG A 139 -17.00 -6.12 0.38
C ARG A 139 -15.99 -5.34 -0.45
N TRP A 140 -15.38 -5.95 -1.47
CA TRP A 140 -14.46 -5.22 -2.36
C TRP A 140 -15.16 -4.09 -3.10
N ARG A 141 -16.38 -4.31 -3.63
CA ARG A 141 -17.19 -3.23 -4.22
C ARG A 141 -17.46 -2.10 -3.24
N SER A 142 -17.80 -2.41 -1.99
CA SER A 142 -18.09 -1.39 -0.98
C SER A 142 -16.86 -0.59 -0.54
N ALA A 143 -15.65 -1.12 -0.77
CA ALA A 143 -14.39 -0.44 -0.50
C ALA A 143 -13.97 0.53 -1.62
N LEU A 144 -14.56 0.39 -2.82
CA LEU A 144 -14.31 1.26 -3.97
C LEU A 144 -15.28 2.45 -3.96
N THR A 145 -14.81 3.61 -4.41
CA THR A 145 -15.67 4.79 -4.62
C THR A 145 -16.50 4.64 -5.90
N SER A 146 -17.57 5.43 -6.02
CA SER A 146 -18.37 5.47 -7.25
C SER A 146 -17.55 5.88 -8.47
N GLU A 147 -16.53 6.71 -8.27
CA GLU A 147 -15.64 7.19 -9.34
C GLU A 147 -14.66 6.10 -9.77
N GLU A 148 -14.06 5.38 -8.81
CA GLU A 148 -13.20 4.22 -9.08
C GLU A 148 -13.97 3.13 -9.85
N CYS A 149 -15.25 2.90 -9.52
CA CYS A 149 -16.09 1.97 -10.25
C CYS A 149 -16.30 2.39 -11.72
N VAL A 150 -16.48 3.68 -11.99
CA VAL A 150 -16.60 4.21 -13.36
C VAL A 150 -15.28 4.05 -14.13
N GLN A 151 -14.14 4.30 -13.47
CA GLN A 151 -12.82 4.09 -14.07
C GLN A 151 -12.58 2.63 -14.47
N LEU A 152 -12.94 1.66 -13.61
CA LEU A 152 -12.82 0.22 -13.92
C LEU A 152 -13.70 -0.20 -15.11
N MET A 153 -14.91 0.35 -15.21
CA MET A 153 -15.81 0.10 -16.34
C MET A 153 -15.26 0.69 -17.65
N GLY A 154 -14.56 1.83 -17.58
CA GLY A 154 -13.84 2.41 -18.71
C GLY A 154 -12.66 1.53 -19.15
N TYR A 155 -11.85 1.06 -18.19
CA TYR A 155 -10.70 0.19 -18.44
C TYR A 155 -11.05 -1.03 -19.31
N GLN A 156 -12.09 -1.79 -18.96
CA GLN A 156 -12.47 -2.99 -19.72
C GLN A 156 -12.94 -2.74 -21.16
N ARG A 157 -13.38 -1.51 -21.48
CA ARG A 157 -13.80 -1.12 -22.84
C ARG A 157 -12.64 -0.69 -23.73
N THR A 158 -11.49 -0.39 -23.13
CA THR A 158 -10.32 0.14 -23.85
C THR A 158 -9.44 -1.05 -24.22
N GLU A 159 -9.34 -1.37 -25.52
CA GLU A 159 -8.46 -2.45 -26.02
C GLU A 159 -6.97 -2.20 -25.73
N THR A 160 -6.63 -0.95 -25.42
CA THR A 160 -5.35 -0.52 -24.90
C THR A 160 -5.45 -0.45 -23.38
N GLY A 161 -4.61 -1.22 -22.68
CA GLY A 161 -4.48 -1.13 -21.21
C GLY A 161 -4.11 0.29 -20.75
N PRO A 162 -3.94 0.54 -19.43
CA PRO A 162 -3.48 1.85 -18.97
C PRO A 162 -2.25 2.25 -19.78
N ALA A 163 -2.26 3.45 -20.35
CA ALA A 163 -1.19 3.90 -21.23
C ALA A 163 0.17 3.65 -20.56
N GLU A 164 1.12 3.03 -21.27
CA GLU A 164 2.47 2.74 -20.77
C GLU A 164 3.19 3.99 -20.19
N GLY A 165 2.66 5.19 -20.48
CA GLY A 165 3.15 6.48 -20.00
C GLY A 165 2.81 6.85 -18.54
N GLU A 166 2.04 6.05 -17.81
CA GLU A 166 1.81 6.25 -16.38
C GLU A 166 2.39 5.11 -15.53
N PRO A 167 3.72 4.96 -15.42
CA PRO A 167 4.28 4.04 -14.45
C PRO A 167 4.14 4.61 -13.04
N PHE A 168 4.02 3.71 -12.05
CA PHE A 168 4.22 4.07 -10.66
C PHE A 168 5.55 4.82 -10.54
N PRO A 169 5.60 6.01 -9.90
CA PRO A 169 6.83 6.76 -9.79
C PRO A 169 7.86 5.86 -9.12
N ARG A 170 9.04 5.71 -9.72
CA ARG A 170 10.13 4.99 -9.07
C ARG A 170 10.44 5.70 -7.74
N LEU A 171 10.02 5.09 -6.64
CA LEU A 171 10.26 5.60 -5.29
C LEU A 171 11.69 5.26 -4.92
N ASN A 172 12.58 6.21 -5.09
CA ASN A 172 13.91 6.13 -4.51
C ASN A 172 13.86 6.80 -3.14
N ILE A 173 13.80 5.97 -2.09
CA ILE A 173 13.97 6.44 -0.71
C ILE A 173 15.46 6.33 -0.40
N ALA A 174 16.16 7.46 -0.44
CA ALA A 174 17.51 7.57 0.07
C ALA A 174 17.44 8.27 1.44
N PRO A 175 17.96 7.67 2.52
CA PRO A 175 18.09 8.39 3.77
C PRO A 175 19.04 9.58 3.55
N ASP A 176 18.58 10.77 3.90
CA ASP A 176 19.46 11.93 4.01
C ASP A 176 20.27 11.77 5.31
N LEU A 177 21.55 11.41 5.15
CA LEU A 177 22.47 11.17 6.26
C LEU A 177 23.40 12.35 6.50
N ASP A 178 23.19 13.50 5.84
CA ASP A 178 24.05 14.66 6.00
C ASP A 178 24.01 15.16 7.46
N GLY A 179 25.17 15.11 8.11
CA GLY A 179 25.33 15.50 9.52
C GLY A 179 24.94 14.44 10.54
N CYS A 180 24.54 13.23 10.13
CA CYS A 180 24.35 12.09 11.02
C CYS A 180 25.69 11.37 11.26
N ALA A 181 26.03 11.12 12.53
CA ALA A 181 27.18 10.33 12.94
C ALA A 181 26.77 9.30 14.01
N GLY A 182 27.42 8.15 14.03
CA GLY A 182 27.21 7.16 15.07
C GLY A 182 27.60 5.74 14.66
N PRO A 183 27.69 4.81 15.64
CA PRO A 183 28.24 3.47 15.45
C PRO A 183 27.43 2.60 14.48
N LEU A 184 26.17 2.94 14.21
CA LEU A 184 25.32 2.26 13.21
C LEU A 184 25.57 2.73 11.77
N LEU A 185 26.19 3.89 11.58
CA LEU A 185 26.53 4.47 10.27
C LEU A 185 28.01 4.26 9.91
N GLU A 186 28.84 3.93 10.89
CA GLU A 186 30.28 3.65 10.74
C GLU A 186 30.57 2.23 10.22
N CYS A 187 29.55 1.39 10.03
CA CYS A 187 29.69 0.06 9.45
C CYS A 187 29.76 0.15 7.92
N ARG A 188 30.95 0.42 7.37
CA ARG A 188 31.24 0.25 5.94
C ARG A 188 32.46 -0.66 5.73
N SER A 189 32.31 -1.54 4.73
CA SER A 189 33.12 -2.70 4.30
C SER A 189 33.08 -3.88 5.28
N GLU A 190 32.54 -5.06 4.96
CA GLU A 190 32.61 -5.83 3.72
C GLU A 190 31.33 -6.66 3.50
N GLY A 191 30.82 -6.70 2.27
CA GLY A 191 29.72 -7.56 1.87
C GLY A 191 28.64 -6.82 1.08
N GLU A 192 28.74 -6.85 -0.24
CA GLU A 192 27.59 -6.62 -1.13
C GLU A 192 26.44 -7.53 -0.65
N MET A 193 25.36 -6.92 -0.17
CA MET A 193 24.06 -7.60 -0.21
C MET A 193 23.48 -7.31 -1.58
N ASP A 194 23.61 -8.28 -2.47
CA ASP A 194 22.84 -8.35 -3.71
C ASP A 194 21.35 -8.37 -3.35
N PHE A 195 20.61 -7.41 -3.89
CA PHE A 195 19.15 -7.39 -3.90
C PHE A 195 18.63 -7.92 -5.24
#